data_AF-A0A7N0RHL8-F1
#
_entry.id   AF-A0A7N0RHL8-F1
#
_cell.length_a   1.000
_cell.length_b   1.000
_cell.length_c   1.000
_cell.angle_alpha   90.00
_cell.angle_beta   90.00
_cell.angle_gamma   90.00
#
_symmetry.space_group_name_H-M   'P 1'
#
loop_
_entity.id
_entity.type
_entity.pdbx_description
1 polymer ?
#
loop_
_entity_poly.entity_id
_entity_poly.type
_entity_poly.pdbx_seq_one_letter_code
_entity_poly.pdbx_strand_id
1 'polypeptide(L)'
;MDYTGNSEESQQLILEHGHRDRADSRQASVEGERDNQVINGFTLSLAEGAEELVSLAKVTCPFLMTSMLMYSRSMTSLYFLGRLGKVELAGGALALAFANVTGFSIIKGLSVGMDPICSQAFGAKRWAVIGQTYLKTVCLLLLASIPISCLWLNAEPLFLVLGQDSEIIRVANVYLACLIPELIAQAHLHPLRCFLRCQGKTTPFTIASTCCVVLHLPINYLLAVHLNLGVKGVALAFACSTLNLNAALILYLILSDSPLKPWDKTTFQSIFRGWKPLLDLAIPTVVGVCLEWWWYELMLFLSGLLDNPQSSIAATGILIQTTGLLYNVPYSLSAGLTARVGNALGAGQPSRAQWATIIGILLAFVFGLVAFIFTIMVRSVWGRLFTGESQILDLISTALPLLGLCELGNAPQTAACGVLTGIARPTIGARINLFAFYLVGAPVAVVLTFTFKFGFSGLWLGLASAQGSCVCMMLYFLFKTDWTQQVKKAKELTIAAGHEDDDLEASFIVSDDHSHTT
;
A
#
# COMPACT_ATOMS: atom_id res chain seq x y z
N MET A 1 -71.64 56.77 16.53
CA MET A 1 -72.39 55.53 16.76
C MET A 1 -72.31 54.72 15.48
N ASP A 2 -71.50 53.70 15.30
CA ASP A 2 -70.46 53.07 16.11
C ASP A 2 -69.35 52.61 15.17
N TYR A 3 -68.11 52.96 15.53
CA TYR A 3 -66.86 52.66 14.82
C TYR A 3 -65.95 51.95 15.83
N THR A 4 -66.21 50.69 16.15
CA THR A 4 -65.31 49.86 16.95
C THR A 4 -65.65 48.40 16.68
N GLY A 5 -64.77 47.66 16.01
CA GLY A 5 -64.99 46.22 15.82
C GLY A 5 -64.03 45.47 14.91
N ASN A 6 -63.11 46.15 14.20
CA ASN A 6 -62.24 45.48 13.23
C ASN A 6 -60.75 45.77 13.39
N SER A 7 -60.30 46.18 14.59
CA SER A 7 -58.87 46.45 14.89
C SER A 7 -58.24 45.48 15.89
N GLU A 8 -59.04 44.75 16.69
CA GLU A 8 -58.52 43.82 17.69
C GLU A 8 -58.25 42.43 17.07
N GLU A 9 -59.14 41.90 16.23
CA GLU A 9 -58.90 40.61 15.54
C GLU A 9 -57.69 40.65 14.59
N SER A 10 -57.46 41.77 13.91
CA SER A 10 -56.29 41.94 13.04
C SER A 10 -54.98 42.05 13.82
N GLN A 11 -55.00 42.62 15.04
CA GLN A 11 -53.82 42.69 15.91
C GLN A 11 -53.53 41.35 16.59
N GLN A 12 -54.57 40.58 16.92
CA GLN A 12 -54.43 39.24 17.50
C GLN A 12 -53.83 38.22 16.51
N LEU A 13 -54.25 38.28 15.23
CA LEU A 13 -53.68 37.43 14.16
C LEU A 13 -52.21 37.77 13.85
N ILE A 14 -51.80 39.03 13.97
CA ILE A 14 -50.40 39.46 13.77
C ILE A 14 -49.52 39.05 14.97
N LEU A 15 -50.06 39.09 16.19
CA LEU A 15 -49.37 38.63 17.40
C LEU A 15 -49.20 37.10 17.44
N GLU A 16 -50.20 36.33 16.99
CA GLU A 16 -50.10 34.86 16.91
C GLU A 16 -49.13 34.38 15.81
N HIS A 17 -49.09 35.05 14.65
CA HIS A 17 -48.08 34.78 13.62
C HIS A 17 -46.67 35.13 14.11
N GLY A 18 -46.49 36.29 14.77
CA GLY A 18 -45.20 36.69 15.33
C GLY A 18 -44.71 35.79 16.47
N HIS A 19 -45.60 35.13 17.21
CA HIS A 19 -45.25 34.15 18.24
C HIS A 19 -44.90 32.77 17.67
N ARG A 20 -45.54 32.32 16.58
CA ARG A 20 -45.15 31.09 15.85
C ARG A 20 -43.80 31.24 15.16
N ASP A 21 -43.55 32.36 14.47
CA ASP A 21 -42.26 32.61 13.82
C ASP A 21 -41.10 32.74 14.84
N ARG A 22 -41.38 33.25 16.05
CA ARG A 22 -40.41 33.29 17.16
C ARG A 22 -40.20 31.95 17.86
N ALA A 23 -41.19 31.06 17.85
CA ALA A 23 -41.05 29.70 18.37
C ALA A 23 -40.28 28.82 17.38
N ASP A 24 -40.59 28.91 16.08
CA ASP A 24 -39.88 28.17 15.02
C ASP A 24 -38.45 28.67 14.83
N SER A 25 -38.19 29.98 14.96
CA SER A 25 -36.80 30.50 14.94
C SER A 25 -36.01 30.15 16.20
N ARG A 26 -36.67 30.03 17.37
CA ARG A 26 -36.00 29.52 18.59
C ARG A 26 -35.74 28.02 18.51
N GLN A 27 -36.65 27.24 17.95
CA GLN A 27 -36.48 25.79 17.77
C GLN A 27 -35.44 25.48 16.68
N ALA A 28 -35.38 26.27 15.61
CA ALA A 28 -34.31 26.23 14.60
C ALA A 28 -32.95 26.71 15.15
N SER A 29 -32.93 27.63 16.12
CA SER A 29 -31.68 28.07 16.78
C SER A 29 -31.16 27.09 17.83
N VAL A 30 -32.03 26.25 18.40
CA VAL A 30 -31.68 25.27 19.46
C VAL A 30 -31.32 23.89 18.89
N GLU A 31 -31.76 23.54 17.66
CA GLU A 31 -31.27 22.33 16.96
C GLU A 31 -29.91 22.51 16.25
N GLY A 32 -29.38 23.74 16.22
CA GLY A 32 -28.09 24.09 15.61
C GLY A 32 -26.85 23.96 16.52
N GLU A 33 -27.02 23.73 17.82
CA GLU A 33 -25.91 23.59 18.78
C GLU A 33 -25.64 22.11 19.10
N ARG A 34 -25.17 21.36 18.11
CA ARG A 34 -24.38 20.15 18.37
C ARG A 34 -22.91 20.53 18.32
N ASP A 35 -22.26 20.52 19.49
CA ASP A 35 -20.82 20.61 19.77
C ASP A 35 -19.91 20.73 18.54
N ASN A 36 -19.81 21.94 18.01
CA ASN A 36 -18.83 22.30 16.99
C ASN A 36 -17.66 23.05 17.65
N GLN A 37 -16.62 22.31 18.02
CA GLN A 37 -15.34 22.93 18.35
C GLN A 37 -14.66 23.39 17.06
N VAL A 38 -14.53 24.71 16.92
CA VAL A 38 -13.88 25.36 15.77
C VAL A 38 -12.37 25.21 15.93
N ILE A 39 -11.77 24.34 15.10
CA ILE A 39 -10.32 24.34 14.84
C ILE A 39 -10.15 24.59 13.33
N ASN A 40 -9.62 25.75 12.96
CA ASN A 40 -9.21 26.13 11.59
C ASN A 40 -10.30 26.09 10.49
N GLY A 41 -11.39 26.86 10.65
CA GLY A 41 -12.16 27.37 9.50
C GLY A 41 -13.01 26.38 8.70
N PHE A 42 -13.16 25.13 9.15
CA PHE A 42 -14.12 24.17 8.60
C PHE A 42 -14.91 23.54 9.77
N THR A 43 -16.22 23.49 9.64
CA THR A 43 -17.12 22.83 10.61
C THR A 43 -16.83 21.33 10.65
N LEU A 44 -16.46 20.81 11.82
CA LEU A 44 -16.22 19.38 12.06
C LEU A 44 -17.56 18.63 12.06
N SER A 45 -18.18 18.43 10.90
CA SER A 45 -19.42 17.66 10.82
C SER A 45 -19.15 16.19 11.11
N LEU A 46 -19.56 15.72 12.29
CA LEU A 46 -19.51 14.30 12.67
C LEU A 46 -20.15 13.39 11.62
N ALA A 47 -21.15 13.89 10.88
CA ALA A 47 -21.79 13.17 9.79
C ALA A 47 -20.85 12.97 8.59
N GLU A 48 -20.13 14.01 8.16
CA GLU A 48 -19.14 13.91 7.08
C GLU A 48 -18.00 12.95 7.46
N GLY A 49 -17.60 13.00 8.74
CA GLY A 49 -16.61 12.07 9.26
C GLY A 49 -17.08 10.60 9.23
N ALA A 50 -18.32 10.34 9.64
CA ALA A 50 -18.91 9.00 9.61
C ALA A 50 -19.04 8.47 8.17
N GLU A 51 -19.47 9.30 7.22
CA GLU A 51 -19.55 8.93 5.80
C GLU A 51 -18.20 8.54 5.21
N GLU A 52 -17.15 9.30 5.55
CA GLU A 52 -15.81 9.02 5.03
C GLU A 52 -15.20 7.78 5.71
N LEU A 53 -15.46 7.55 6.99
CA LEU A 53 -15.09 6.31 7.67
C LEU A 53 -15.68 5.08 6.96
N VAL A 54 -16.98 5.11 6.66
CA VAL A 54 -17.67 4.01 5.94
C VAL A 54 -17.08 3.85 4.53
N SER A 55 -16.80 4.94 3.83
CA SER A 55 -16.24 4.92 2.49
C SER A 55 -14.83 4.34 2.46
N LEU A 56 -14.00 4.69 3.44
CA LEU A 56 -12.64 4.17 3.60
C LEU A 56 -12.67 2.68 3.99
N ALA A 57 -13.56 2.28 4.88
CA ALA A 57 -13.74 0.89 5.30
C ALA A 57 -14.15 -0.03 4.13
N LYS A 58 -15.05 0.43 3.24
CA LYS A 58 -15.48 -0.31 2.04
C LYS A 58 -14.33 -0.69 1.10
N VAL A 59 -13.26 0.12 1.06
CA VAL A 59 -12.08 -0.17 0.25
C VAL A 59 -11.03 -0.94 1.05
N THR A 60 -10.79 -0.51 2.29
CA THR A 60 -9.70 -1.00 3.14
C THR A 60 -9.94 -2.41 3.66
N CYS A 61 -11.15 -2.74 4.13
CA CYS A 61 -11.43 -4.03 4.75
C CYS A 61 -11.30 -5.22 3.77
N PRO A 62 -11.88 -5.19 2.55
CA PRO A 62 -11.66 -6.27 1.57
C PRO A 62 -10.18 -6.41 1.18
N PHE A 63 -9.48 -5.28 1.07
CA PHE A 63 -8.05 -5.28 0.74
C PHE A 63 -7.20 -5.86 1.88
N LEU A 64 -7.55 -5.60 3.13
CA LEU A 64 -6.93 -6.21 4.31
C LEU A 64 -7.13 -7.72 4.32
N MET A 65 -8.38 -8.18 4.16
CA MET A 65 -8.67 -9.62 4.06
C MET A 65 -7.83 -10.27 2.96
N THR A 66 -7.73 -9.61 1.81
CA THR A 66 -6.94 -10.14 0.70
C THR A 66 -5.44 -10.14 1.00
N SER A 67 -4.91 -9.10 1.63
CA SER A 67 -3.49 -9.03 1.98
C SER A 67 -3.11 -10.12 2.99
N MET A 68 -3.97 -10.37 4.00
CA MET A 68 -3.85 -11.49 4.93
C MET A 68 -3.85 -12.85 4.22
N LEU A 69 -4.77 -13.06 3.28
CA LEU A 69 -4.84 -14.28 2.49
C LEU A 69 -3.59 -14.47 1.63
N MET A 70 -3.10 -13.41 1.00
CA MET A 70 -1.88 -13.48 0.19
C MET A 70 -0.63 -13.72 1.04
N TYR A 71 -0.63 -13.32 2.32
CA TYR A 71 0.44 -13.62 3.27
C TYR A 71 0.50 -15.12 3.63
N SER A 72 -0.66 -15.77 3.79
CA SER A 72 -0.70 -17.22 4.10
C SER A 72 -0.11 -18.09 2.98
N ARG A 73 -0.20 -17.62 1.72
CA ARG A 73 0.44 -18.25 0.55
C ARG A 73 1.94 -18.46 0.75
N SER A 74 2.65 -17.46 1.25
CA SER A 74 4.09 -17.53 1.53
C SER A 74 4.40 -18.55 2.63
N MET A 75 3.55 -18.59 3.67
CA MET A 75 3.68 -19.57 4.76
C MET A 75 3.50 -21.01 4.25
N THR A 76 2.54 -21.24 3.36
CA THR A 76 2.34 -22.55 2.73
C THR A 76 3.59 -22.98 1.94
N SER A 77 4.17 -22.11 1.11
CA SER A 77 5.36 -22.47 0.34
C SER A 77 6.58 -22.76 1.22
N LEU A 78 6.79 -21.98 2.29
CA LEU A 78 7.86 -22.26 3.27
C LEU A 78 7.63 -23.58 4.02
N TYR A 79 6.37 -23.92 4.34
CA TYR A 79 6.05 -25.21 4.93
C TYR A 79 6.47 -26.38 4.03
N PHE A 80 6.16 -26.32 2.73
CA PHE A 80 6.58 -27.37 1.78
C PHE A 80 8.11 -27.45 1.65
N LEU A 81 8.82 -26.33 1.63
CA LEU A 81 10.30 -26.33 1.64
C LEU A 81 10.85 -26.99 2.92
N GLY A 82 10.27 -26.68 4.08
CA GLY A 82 10.66 -27.29 5.36
C GLY A 82 10.42 -28.79 5.40
N ARG A 83 9.42 -29.30 4.67
CA ARG A 83 9.16 -30.74 4.52
C ARG A 83 10.14 -31.45 3.59
N LEU A 84 10.76 -30.74 2.65
CA LEU A 84 11.78 -31.30 1.75
C LEU A 84 13.12 -31.48 2.47
N GLY A 85 13.49 -30.52 3.33
CA GLY A 85 14.69 -30.63 4.15
C GLY A 85 15.20 -29.29 4.66
N LYS A 86 16.25 -29.34 5.50
CA LYS A 86 16.85 -28.14 6.11
C LYS A 86 17.58 -27.28 5.08
N VAL A 87 18.29 -27.91 4.13
CA VAL A 87 19.03 -27.22 3.06
C VAL A 87 18.06 -26.54 2.10
N GLU A 88 16.96 -27.22 1.75
CA GLU A 88 15.91 -26.72 0.88
C GLU A 88 15.20 -25.51 1.49
N LEU A 89 14.88 -25.58 2.78
CA LEU A 89 14.31 -24.46 3.53
C LEU A 89 15.26 -23.26 3.57
N ALA A 90 16.54 -23.49 3.90
CA ALA A 90 17.54 -22.42 3.97
C ALA A 90 17.77 -21.77 2.60
N GLY A 91 17.96 -22.56 1.56
CA GLY A 91 18.18 -22.05 0.19
C GLY A 91 16.94 -21.36 -0.38
N GLY A 92 15.74 -21.88 -0.12
CA GLY A 92 14.49 -21.23 -0.52
C GLY A 92 14.24 -19.91 0.21
N ALA A 93 14.55 -19.84 1.52
CA ALA A 93 14.48 -18.61 2.30
C ALA A 93 15.48 -17.56 1.80
N LEU A 94 16.74 -17.97 1.55
CA LEU A 94 17.77 -17.10 0.96
C LEU A 94 17.34 -16.56 -0.41
N ALA A 95 16.82 -17.42 -1.29
CA ALA A 95 16.31 -17.03 -2.59
C ALA A 95 15.15 -16.02 -2.47
N LEU A 96 14.20 -16.24 -1.56
CA LEU A 96 13.07 -15.35 -1.37
C LEU A 96 13.50 -13.98 -0.80
N ALA A 97 14.44 -13.96 0.15
CA ALA A 97 15.02 -12.72 0.66
C ALA A 97 15.74 -11.95 -0.46
N PHE A 98 16.57 -12.64 -1.25
CA PHE A 98 17.25 -12.04 -2.40
C PHE A 98 16.26 -11.51 -3.44
N ALA A 99 15.19 -12.25 -3.74
CA ALA A 99 14.14 -11.83 -4.66
C ALA A 99 13.34 -10.63 -4.14
N ASN A 100 13.06 -10.56 -2.84
CA ASN A 100 12.39 -9.42 -2.21
C ASN A 100 13.22 -8.13 -2.38
N VAL A 101 14.52 -8.20 -2.10
CA VAL A 101 15.44 -7.06 -2.21
C VAL A 101 15.63 -6.61 -3.65
N THR A 102 15.89 -7.55 -4.56
CA THR A 102 16.38 -7.25 -5.91
C THR A 102 15.30 -7.21 -6.99
N GLY A 103 14.08 -7.68 -6.69
CA GLY A 103 13.00 -7.75 -7.68
C GLY A 103 11.64 -7.33 -7.16
N PHE A 104 11.08 -8.03 -6.17
CA PHE A 104 9.69 -7.79 -5.75
C PHE A 104 9.48 -6.38 -5.18
N SER A 105 10.42 -5.85 -4.38
CA SER A 105 10.35 -4.46 -3.91
C SER A 105 10.40 -3.44 -5.07
N ILE A 106 11.22 -3.70 -6.09
CA ILE A 106 11.35 -2.84 -7.28
C ILE A 106 10.06 -2.83 -8.10
N ILE A 107 9.54 -4.01 -8.46
CA ILE A 107 8.29 -4.14 -9.22
C ILE A 107 7.13 -3.51 -8.44
N LYS A 108 7.07 -3.79 -7.14
CA LYS A 108 6.06 -3.20 -6.26
C LYS A 108 6.15 -1.68 -6.25
N GLY A 109 7.33 -1.13 -6.03
CA GLY A 109 7.57 0.30 -5.93
C GLY A 109 7.30 1.06 -7.22
N LEU A 110 7.72 0.52 -8.37
CA LEU A 110 7.41 1.10 -9.69
C LEU A 110 5.90 1.09 -9.95
N SER A 111 5.20 0.00 -9.57
CA SER A 111 3.75 -0.11 -9.77
C SER A 111 2.95 0.95 -8.99
N VAL A 112 3.40 1.33 -7.79
CA VAL A 112 2.71 2.33 -6.95
C VAL A 112 2.70 3.72 -7.59
N GLY A 113 3.63 4.01 -8.52
CA GLY A 113 3.66 5.28 -9.25
C GLY A 113 2.40 5.57 -10.06
N MET A 114 1.66 4.54 -10.48
CA MET A 114 0.42 4.71 -11.25
C MET A 114 -0.78 5.09 -10.38
N ASP A 115 -0.77 4.74 -9.08
CA ASP A 115 -1.90 4.91 -8.16
C ASP A 115 -2.46 6.35 -8.19
N PRO A 116 -1.65 7.42 -8.00
CA PRO A 116 -2.12 8.80 -8.07
C PRO A 116 -2.81 9.15 -9.39
N ILE A 117 -2.20 8.75 -10.52
CA ILE A 117 -2.70 9.08 -11.85
C ILE A 117 -4.07 8.43 -12.04
N CYS A 118 -4.17 7.13 -11.77
CA CYS A 118 -5.41 6.37 -11.94
C CYS A 118 -6.53 6.88 -11.02
N SER A 119 -6.22 7.16 -9.75
CA SER A 119 -7.24 7.63 -8.79
C SER A 119 -7.70 9.06 -9.08
N GLN A 120 -6.79 9.98 -9.39
CA GLN A 120 -7.18 11.34 -9.76
C GLN A 120 -7.92 11.36 -11.11
N ALA A 121 -7.49 10.56 -12.09
CA ALA A 121 -8.20 10.42 -13.36
C ALA A 121 -9.60 9.82 -13.18
N PHE A 122 -9.76 8.84 -12.27
CA PHE A 122 -11.07 8.28 -11.94
C PHE A 122 -12.00 9.33 -11.32
N GLY A 123 -11.50 10.11 -10.35
CA GLY A 123 -12.24 11.24 -9.77
C GLY A 123 -12.64 12.30 -10.80
N ALA A 124 -11.74 12.59 -11.75
CA ALA A 124 -11.96 13.54 -12.84
C ALA A 124 -12.77 12.96 -14.02
N LYS A 125 -13.20 11.69 -13.95
CA LYS A 125 -13.92 10.96 -15.01
C LYS A 125 -13.15 10.86 -16.34
N ARG A 126 -11.82 10.84 -16.27
CA ARG A 126 -10.91 10.72 -17.43
C ARG A 126 -10.51 9.27 -17.65
N TRP A 127 -11.45 8.50 -18.20
CA TRP A 127 -11.33 7.04 -18.32
C TRP A 127 -10.16 6.57 -19.20
N ALA A 128 -9.89 7.26 -20.31
CA ALA A 128 -8.79 6.92 -21.22
C ALA A 128 -7.43 6.96 -20.52
N VAL A 129 -7.20 7.98 -19.67
CA VAL A 129 -5.95 8.13 -18.90
C VAL A 129 -5.70 6.92 -18.01
N ILE A 130 -6.74 6.31 -17.42
CA ILE A 130 -6.61 5.14 -16.55
C ILE A 130 -6.12 3.93 -17.36
N GLY A 131 -6.73 3.66 -18.52
CA GLY A 131 -6.34 2.55 -19.39
C GLY A 131 -4.92 2.72 -19.95
N GLN A 132 -4.59 3.93 -20.43
CA GLN A 132 -3.26 4.24 -20.92
C GLN A 132 -2.18 4.10 -19.84
N THR A 133 -2.44 4.61 -18.64
CA THR A 133 -1.51 4.50 -17.51
C THR A 133 -1.33 3.05 -17.09
N TYR A 134 -2.40 2.25 -17.08
CA TYR A 134 -2.33 0.81 -16.82
C TYR A 134 -1.38 0.11 -17.80
N LEU A 135 -1.58 0.28 -19.12
CA LEU A 135 -0.75 -0.36 -20.13
C LEU A 135 0.72 0.08 -20.05
N LYS A 136 0.97 1.39 -19.91
CA LYS A 136 2.33 1.92 -19.73
C LYS A 136 3.01 1.33 -18.50
N THR A 137 2.28 1.18 -17.39
CA THR A 137 2.83 0.60 -16.16
C THR A 137 3.13 -0.89 -16.35
N VAL A 138 2.25 -1.66 -17.01
CA VAL A 138 2.54 -3.07 -17.34
C VAL A 138 3.79 -3.18 -18.19
N CYS A 139 3.93 -2.35 -19.25
CA CYS A 139 5.14 -2.31 -20.07
C CYS A 139 6.39 -1.95 -19.26
N LEU A 140 6.31 -0.95 -18.39
CA LEU A 140 7.41 -0.55 -17.50
C LEU A 140 7.89 -1.72 -16.63
N LEU A 141 6.94 -2.43 -16.01
CA LEU A 141 7.25 -3.53 -15.09
C LEU A 141 7.78 -4.76 -15.83
N LEU A 142 7.27 -5.07 -17.03
CA LEU A 142 7.84 -6.12 -17.88
C LEU A 142 9.28 -5.79 -18.32
N LEU A 143 9.54 -4.53 -18.71
CA LEU A 143 10.90 -4.08 -19.04
C LEU A 143 11.84 -4.15 -17.84
N ALA A 144 11.39 -3.73 -16.66
CA ALA A 144 12.14 -3.85 -15.41
C ALA A 144 12.41 -5.31 -15.02
N SER A 145 11.50 -6.23 -15.38
CA SER A 145 11.65 -7.66 -15.08
C SER A 145 12.78 -8.32 -15.85
N ILE A 146 13.22 -7.77 -17.00
CA ILE A 146 14.32 -8.30 -17.82
C ILE A 146 15.66 -8.27 -17.05
N PRO A 147 16.19 -7.10 -16.61
CA PRO A 147 17.45 -7.06 -15.87
C PRO A 147 17.37 -7.79 -14.53
N ILE A 148 16.21 -7.79 -13.86
CA ILE A 148 15.99 -8.55 -12.62
C ILE A 148 16.12 -10.05 -12.90
N SER A 149 15.51 -10.56 -13.98
CA SER A 149 15.62 -11.97 -14.36
C SER A 149 17.07 -12.35 -14.71
N CYS A 150 17.78 -11.47 -15.43
CA CYS A 150 19.20 -11.68 -15.73
C CYS A 150 20.04 -11.76 -14.45
N LEU A 151 19.77 -10.91 -13.45
CA LEU A 151 20.43 -10.96 -12.14
C LEU A 151 20.11 -12.28 -11.42
N TRP A 152 18.85 -12.72 -11.39
CA TRP A 152 18.44 -13.95 -10.72
C TRP A 152 19.03 -15.21 -11.34
N LEU A 153 19.15 -15.26 -12.67
CA LEU A 153 19.80 -16.36 -13.38
C LEU A 153 21.32 -16.42 -13.13
N ASN A 154 21.92 -15.30 -12.72
CA ASN A 154 23.36 -15.16 -12.46
C ASN A 154 23.66 -14.82 -10.99
N ALA A 155 22.83 -15.28 -10.05
CA ALA A 155 22.99 -14.98 -8.62
C ALA A 155 24.13 -15.76 -7.94
N GLU A 156 24.58 -16.87 -8.53
CA GLU A 156 25.60 -17.76 -7.95
C GLU A 156 26.89 -17.04 -7.53
N PRO A 157 27.54 -16.22 -8.37
CA PRO A 157 28.79 -15.57 -8.00
C PRO A 157 28.59 -14.59 -6.83
N LEU A 158 27.42 -13.95 -6.74
CA LEU A 158 27.11 -13.06 -5.63
C LEU A 158 26.99 -13.84 -4.32
N PHE A 159 26.30 -14.98 -4.32
CA PHE A 159 26.20 -15.79 -3.11
C PHE A 159 27.54 -16.38 -2.68
N LEU A 160 28.41 -16.74 -3.62
CA LEU A 160 29.78 -17.18 -3.33
C LEU A 160 30.61 -16.05 -2.69
N VAL A 161 30.52 -14.82 -3.22
CA VAL A 161 31.17 -13.64 -2.62
C VAL A 161 30.64 -13.33 -1.21
N LEU A 162 29.36 -13.59 -0.97
CA LEU A 162 28.73 -13.49 0.35
C LEU A 162 29.04 -14.67 1.29
N GLY A 163 29.90 -15.61 0.87
CA GLY A 163 30.37 -16.73 1.68
C GLY A 163 29.29 -17.75 2.02
N GLN A 164 28.24 -17.88 1.20
CA GLN A 164 27.17 -18.86 1.43
C GLN A 164 27.63 -20.29 1.12
N ASP A 165 27.02 -21.27 1.80
CA ASP A 165 27.32 -22.69 1.57
C ASP A 165 26.88 -23.15 0.17
N SER A 166 27.71 -23.95 -0.49
CA SER A 166 27.50 -24.40 -1.86
C SER A 166 26.20 -25.17 -2.09
N GLU A 167 25.72 -25.95 -1.10
CA GLU A 167 24.45 -26.69 -1.22
C GLU A 167 23.26 -25.75 -1.13
N ILE A 168 23.32 -24.76 -0.22
CA ILE A 168 22.32 -23.69 -0.07
C ILE A 168 22.25 -22.85 -1.35
N ILE A 169 23.41 -22.47 -1.90
CA ILE A 169 23.51 -21.71 -3.16
C ILE A 169 22.83 -22.46 -4.31
N ARG A 170 23.11 -23.76 -4.45
CA ARG A 170 22.51 -24.59 -5.51
C ARG A 170 20.98 -24.59 -5.43
N VAL A 171 20.41 -24.73 -4.22
CA VAL A 171 18.96 -24.64 -3.99
C VAL A 171 18.46 -23.25 -4.34
N ALA A 172 19.13 -22.20 -3.85
CA ALA A 172 18.71 -20.81 -4.04
C ALA A 172 18.65 -20.42 -5.52
N ASN A 173 19.68 -20.78 -6.30
CA ASN A 173 19.73 -20.49 -7.74
C ASN A 173 18.60 -21.18 -8.50
N VAL A 174 18.33 -22.46 -8.20
CA VAL A 174 17.21 -23.20 -8.81
C VAL A 174 15.87 -22.55 -8.46
N TYR A 175 15.70 -22.15 -7.20
CA TYR A 175 14.47 -21.48 -6.75
C TYR A 175 14.28 -20.12 -7.44
N LEU A 176 15.32 -19.29 -7.52
CA LEU A 176 15.32 -17.99 -8.19
C LEU A 176 14.98 -18.11 -9.68
N ALA A 177 15.59 -19.05 -10.40
CA ALA A 177 15.27 -19.30 -11.80
C ALA A 177 13.78 -19.66 -11.99
N CYS A 178 13.23 -20.47 -11.08
CA CYS A 178 11.82 -20.84 -11.09
C CYS A 178 10.87 -19.74 -10.57
N LEU A 179 11.37 -18.65 -9.99
CA LEU A 179 10.57 -17.47 -9.62
C LEU A 179 10.39 -16.46 -10.75
N ILE A 180 11.10 -16.58 -11.88
CA ILE A 180 10.94 -15.65 -13.01
C ILE A 180 9.49 -15.56 -13.51
N PRO A 181 8.72 -16.68 -13.64
CA PRO A 181 7.30 -16.58 -13.99
C PRO A 181 6.46 -15.83 -12.95
N GLU A 182 6.80 -15.92 -11.65
CA GLU A 182 6.15 -15.12 -10.60
C GLU A 182 6.43 -13.63 -10.81
N LEU A 183 7.67 -13.26 -11.12
CA LEU A 183 8.06 -11.87 -11.37
C LEU A 183 7.24 -11.26 -12.52
N ILE A 184 7.13 -11.99 -13.63
CA ILE A 184 6.34 -11.58 -14.80
C ILE A 184 4.84 -11.51 -14.44
N ALA A 185 4.33 -12.48 -13.68
CA ALA A 185 2.93 -12.47 -13.25
C ALA A 185 2.61 -11.27 -12.33
N GLN A 186 3.54 -10.87 -11.45
CA GLN A 186 3.40 -9.68 -10.60
C GLN A 186 3.45 -8.38 -11.41
N ALA A 187 4.25 -8.32 -12.49
CA ALA A 187 4.31 -7.16 -13.39
C ALA A 187 2.95 -6.83 -14.03
N HIS A 188 2.08 -7.83 -14.23
CA HIS A 188 0.70 -7.61 -14.66
C HIS A 188 -0.27 -7.42 -13.47
N LEU A 189 -0.13 -8.23 -12.42
CA LEU A 189 -1.08 -8.23 -11.29
C LEU A 189 -1.10 -6.92 -10.51
N HIS A 190 0.05 -6.29 -10.31
CA HIS A 190 0.13 -5.05 -9.54
C HIS A 190 -0.64 -3.91 -10.20
N PRO A 191 -0.43 -3.59 -11.50
CA PRO A 191 -1.25 -2.61 -12.19
C PRO A 191 -2.74 -2.94 -12.19
N LEU A 192 -3.09 -4.22 -12.36
CA LEU A 192 -4.49 -4.65 -12.42
C LEU A 192 -5.20 -4.44 -11.09
N ARG A 193 -4.50 -4.71 -9.98
CA ARG A 193 -4.97 -4.44 -8.63
C ARG A 193 -5.21 -2.95 -8.41
N CYS A 194 -4.31 -2.08 -8.87
CA CYS A 194 -4.54 -0.63 -8.81
C CYS A 194 -5.76 -0.22 -9.64
N PHE A 195 -5.85 -0.69 -10.88
CA PHE A 195 -6.93 -0.38 -11.82
C PHE A 195 -8.31 -0.69 -11.23
N LEU A 196 -8.46 -1.84 -10.56
CA LEU A 196 -9.70 -2.22 -9.90
C LEU A 196 -9.95 -1.38 -8.63
N ARG A 197 -8.90 -1.14 -7.84
CA ARG A 197 -8.99 -0.42 -6.56
C ARG A 197 -9.36 1.06 -6.73
N CYS A 198 -8.81 1.77 -7.73
CA CYS A 198 -9.16 3.18 -7.93
C CYS A 198 -10.66 3.38 -8.23
N GLN A 199 -11.30 2.36 -8.82
CA GLN A 199 -12.74 2.31 -9.09
C GLN A 199 -13.59 1.84 -7.89
N GLY A 200 -12.96 1.47 -6.77
CA GLY A 200 -13.63 0.85 -5.63
C GLY A 200 -14.06 -0.61 -5.85
N LYS A 201 -13.60 -1.28 -6.92
CA LYS A 201 -13.96 -2.66 -7.26
C LYS A 201 -13.01 -3.68 -6.63
N THR A 202 -13.00 -3.77 -5.30
CA THR A 202 -12.08 -4.67 -4.55
C THR A 202 -12.64 -6.09 -4.34
N THR A 203 -13.96 -6.28 -4.43
CA THR A 203 -14.61 -7.59 -4.22
C THR A 203 -14.16 -8.70 -5.18
N PRO A 204 -14.08 -8.48 -6.52
CA PRO A 204 -13.64 -9.52 -7.45
C PRO A 204 -12.21 -10.00 -7.15
N PHE A 205 -11.33 -9.05 -6.81
CA PHE A 205 -9.97 -9.34 -6.39
C PHE A 205 -9.93 -10.20 -5.13
N THR A 206 -10.76 -9.88 -4.14
CA THR A 206 -10.86 -10.62 -2.87
C THR A 206 -11.32 -12.06 -3.10
N ILE A 207 -12.41 -12.26 -3.85
CA ILE A 207 -12.97 -13.60 -4.16
C ILE A 207 -11.93 -14.44 -4.91
N ALA A 208 -11.36 -13.89 -5.99
CA ALA A 208 -10.37 -14.59 -6.79
C ALA A 208 -9.12 -14.98 -5.97
N SER A 209 -8.65 -14.08 -5.10
CA SER A 209 -7.50 -14.34 -4.23
C SER A 209 -7.79 -15.44 -3.22
N THR A 210 -8.98 -15.45 -2.60
CA THR A 210 -9.41 -16.54 -1.71
C THR A 210 -9.38 -17.89 -2.42
N CYS A 211 -9.95 -17.98 -3.63
CA CYS A 211 -9.91 -19.20 -4.43
C CYS A 211 -8.46 -19.63 -4.75
N CYS A 212 -7.61 -18.68 -5.14
CA CYS A 212 -6.21 -18.98 -5.48
C CYS A 212 -5.39 -19.46 -4.28
N VAL A 213 -5.65 -18.94 -3.07
CA VAL A 213 -4.99 -19.39 -1.84
C VAL A 213 -5.44 -20.81 -1.46
N VAL A 214 -6.73 -21.11 -1.58
CA VAL A 214 -7.23 -22.48 -1.37
C VAL A 214 -6.62 -23.45 -2.38
N LEU A 215 -6.51 -23.05 -3.65
CA LEU A 215 -5.86 -23.85 -4.70
C LEU A 215 -4.33 -23.94 -4.54
N HIS A 216 -3.69 -23.01 -3.85
CA HIS A 216 -2.24 -23.00 -3.69
C HIS A 216 -1.72 -24.26 -2.97
N LEU A 217 -2.43 -24.73 -1.94
CA LEU A 217 -2.04 -25.94 -1.20
C LEU A 217 -2.02 -27.21 -2.08
N PRO A 218 -3.10 -27.57 -2.80
CA PRO A 218 -3.08 -28.72 -3.70
C PRO A 218 -2.11 -28.53 -4.87
N ILE A 219 -1.89 -27.30 -5.37
CA ILE A 219 -0.88 -27.03 -6.40
C ILE A 219 0.53 -27.31 -5.87
N ASN A 220 0.87 -26.88 -4.65
CA ASN A 220 2.16 -27.20 -4.03
C ASN A 220 2.33 -28.70 -3.87
N TYR A 221 1.31 -29.40 -3.37
CA TYR A 221 1.36 -30.87 -3.24
C TYR A 221 1.56 -31.54 -4.60
N LEU A 222 0.80 -31.14 -5.62
CA LEU A 222 0.90 -31.69 -6.97
C LEU A 222 2.30 -31.49 -7.55
N LEU A 223 2.80 -30.25 -7.56
CA LEU A 223 4.06 -29.92 -8.21
C LEU A 223 5.28 -30.42 -7.40
N ALA A 224 5.33 -30.13 -6.10
CA ALA A 224 6.50 -30.43 -5.28
C ALA A 224 6.57 -31.92 -4.90
N VAL A 225 5.44 -32.55 -4.57
CA VAL A 225 5.39 -33.92 -4.04
C VAL A 225 4.99 -34.93 -5.11
N HIS A 226 3.79 -34.80 -5.70
CA HIS A 226 3.26 -35.83 -6.60
C HIS A 226 4.08 -35.95 -7.91
N LEU A 227 4.45 -34.81 -8.51
CA LEU A 227 5.31 -34.76 -9.71
C LEU A 227 6.81 -34.78 -9.36
N ASN A 228 7.18 -34.89 -8.09
CA ASN A 228 8.57 -34.93 -7.59
C ASN A 228 9.46 -33.78 -8.09
N LEU A 229 8.91 -32.58 -8.30
CA LEU A 229 9.72 -31.41 -8.71
C LEU A 229 10.46 -30.75 -7.52
N GLY A 230 10.17 -31.15 -6.28
CA GLY A 230 10.83 -30.66 -5.07
C GLY A 230 10.82 -29.12 -4.99
N VAL A 231 12.01 -28.53 -4.79
CA VAL A 231 12.24 -27.08 -4.68
C VAL A 231 11.69 -26.30 -5.90
N LYS A 232 11.88 -26.84 -7.12
CA LYS A 232 11.34 -26.24 -8.35
C LYS A 232 9.82 -26.19 -8.31
N GLY A 233 9.21 -27.29 -7.83
CA GLY A 233 7.76 -27.41 -7.70
C GLY A 233 7.17 -26.36 -6.77
N VAL A 234 7.84 -26.07 -5.64
CA VAL A 234 7.39 -25.03 -4.71
C VAL A 234 7.47 -23.62 -5.33
N ALA A 235 8.57 -23.29 -6.02
CA ALA A 235 8.71 -22.01 -6.70
C ALA A 235 7.68 -21.84 -7.84
N LEU A 236 7.48 -22.87 -8.65
CA LEU A 236 6.48 -22.86 -9.72
C LEU A 236 5.05 -22.79 -9.18
N ALA A 237 4.75 -23.45 -8.06
CA ALA A 237 3.44 -23.33 -7.39
C ALA A 237 3.14 -21.88 -6.99
N PHE A 238 4.17 -21.16 -6.52
CA PHE A 238 4.10 -19.75 -6.18
C PHE A 238 3.68 -18.90 -7.39
N ALA A 239 4.35 -19.11 -8.53
CA ALA A 239 4.01 -18.45 -9.80
C ALA A 239 2.61 -18.83 -10.32
N CYS A 240 2.26 -20.11 -10.28
CA CYS A 240 0.94 -20.60 -10.70
C CYS A 240 -0.19 -19.93 -9.91
N SER A 241 -0.02 -19.71 -8.60
CA SER A 241 -1.01 -19.01 -7.78
C SER A 241 -1.29 -17.59 -8.28
N THR A 242 -0.23 -16.83 -8.61
CA THR A 242 -0.34 -15.47 -9.14
C THR A 242 -0.86 -15.44 -10.57
N LEU A 243 -0.47 -16.40 -11.41
CA LEU A 243 -1.00 -16.55 -12.76
C LEU A 243 -2.49 -16.89 -12.76
N ASN A 244 -2.92 -17.81 -11.88
CA ASN A 244 -4.34 -18.15 -11.70
C ASN A 244 -5.15 -16.91 -11.26
N LEU A 245 -4.60 -16.09 -10.37
CA LEU A 245 -5.24 -14.86 -9.94
C LEU A 245 -5.36 -13.85 -11.09
N ASN A 246 -4.30 -13.67 -11.89
CA ASN A 246 -4.37 -12.85 -13.11
C ASN A 246 -5.45 -13.35 -14.07
N ALA A 247 -5.45 -14.64 -14.38
CA ALA A 247 -6.42 -15.25 -15.29
C ALA A 247 -7.86 -15.06 -14.79
N ALA A 248 -8.11 -15.30 -13.50
CA ALA A 248 -9.43 -15.10 -12.89
C ALA A 248 -9.90 -13.63 -12.98
N LEU A 249 -9.00 -12.66 -12.76
CA LEU A 249 -9.34 -11.24 -12.84
C LEU A 249 -9.55 -10.76 -14.28
N ILE A 250 -8.77 -11.26 -15.24
CA ILE A 250 -8.98 -10.99 -16.67
C ILE A 250 -10.32 -11.59 -17.11
N LEU A 251 -10.61 -12.83 -16.74
CA LEU A 251 -11.89 -13.48 -17.03
C LEU A 251 -13.06 -12.68 -16.44
N TYR A 252 -12.94 -12.24 -15.19
CA TYR A 252 -13.92 -11.35 -14.57
C TYR A 252 -14.13 -10.08 -15.41
N LEU A 253 -13.06 -9.41 -15.84
CA LEU A 253 -13.19 -8.17 -16.64
C LEU A 253 -13.80 -8.40 -18.02
N ILE A 254 -13.51 -9.53 -18.66
CA ILE A 254 -14.11 -9.91 -19.95
C ILE A 254 -15.61 -10.12 -19.78
N LEU A 255 -16.02 -10.88 -18.77
CA LEU A 255 -17.42 -11.29 -18.52
C LEU A 255 -18.25 -10.20 -17.84
N SER A 256 -17.63 -9.27 -17.11
CA SER A 256 -18.36 -8.23 -16.38
C SER A 256 -18.90 -7.16 -17.32
N ASP A 257 -20.08 -6.65 -16.99
CA ASP A 257 -20.68 -5.45 -17.60
C ASP A 257 -20.02 -4.15 -17.10
N SER A 258 -18.76 -4.21 -16.66
CA SER A 258 -18.01 -3.02 -16.24
C SER A 258 -17.87 -2.07 -17.43
N PRO A 259 -18.29 -0.80 -17.30
CA PRO A 259 -18.17 0.17 -18.39
C PRO A 259 -16.72 0.59 -18.66
N LEU A 260 -15.79 0.29 -17.75
CA LEU A 260 -14.38 0.56 -17.89
C LEU A 260 -13.59 -0.74 -17.88
N LYS A 261 -12.97 -1.07 -19.02
CA LYS A 261 -11.98 -2.15 -19.13
C LYS A 261 -10.58 -1.57 -19.42
N PRO A 262 -9.49 -2.24 -19.01
CA PRO A 262 -8.13 -1.71 -19.15
C PRO A 262 -7.70 -1.45 -20.61
N TRP A 263 -8.33 -2.15 -21.55
CA TRP A 263 -8.06 -2.08 -22.99
C TRP A 263 -9.02 -1.15 -23.74
N ASP A 264 -10.06 -0.62 -23.10
CA ASP A 264 -11.03 0.25 -23.77
C ASP A 264 -10.43 1.64 -24.02
N LYS A 265 -10.63 2.18 -25.23
CA LYS A 265 -10.18 3.53 -25.63
C LYS A 265 -8.67 3.75 -25.52
N THR A 266 -7.88 2.69 -25.68
CA THR A 266 -6.42 2.76 -25.73
C THR A 266 -5.93 2.45 -27.13
N THR A 267 -5.23 3.41 -27.75
CA THR A 267 -4.56 3.18 -29.04
C THR A 267 -3.16 2.64 -28.75
N PHE A 268 -2.67 1.67 -29.52
CA PHE A 268 -1.31 1.12 -29.37
C PHE A 268 -0.22 2.22 -29.34
N GLN A 269 -0.44 3.31 -30.09
CA GLN A 269 0.44 4.47 -30.15
C GLN A 269 0.56 5.24 -28.82
N SER A 270 -0.50 5.24 -27.99
CA SER A 270 -0.51 5.92 -26.68
C SER A 270 0.53 5.35 -25.71
N ILE A 271 0.97 4.09 -25.91
CA ILE A 271 1.99 3.42 -25.09
C ILE A 271 3.36 4.08 -25.26
N PHE A 272 3.68 4.64 -26.43
CA PHE A 272 5.01 5.19 -26.72
C PHE A 272 5.17 6.68 -26.35
N ARG A 273 4.14 7.27 -25.76
CA ARG A 273 3.98 8.71 -25.53
C ARG A 273 3.70 9.03 -24.07
N GLY A 274 3.96 10.26 -23.63
CA GLY A 274 3.56 10.76 -22.30
C GLY A 274 4.06 9.92 -21.12
N TRP A 275 5.32 9.49 -21.13
CA TRP A 275 5.93 8.70 -20.05
C TRP A 275 6.31 9.53 -18.81
N LYS A 276 6.56 10.82 -19.01
CA LYS A 276 7.08 11.72 -17.97
C LYS A 276 6.21 11.73 -16.69
N PRO A 277 4.88 11.93 -16.75
CA PRO A 277 4.05 11.92 -15.52
C PRO A 277 4.14 10.60 -14.74
N LEU A 278 4.23 9.47 -15.45
CA LEU A 278 4.35 8.16 -14.81
C LEU A 278 5.73 7.99 -14.17
N LEU A 279 6.82 8.30 -14.89
CA LEU A 279 8.19 8.14 -14.39
C LEU A 279 8.51 9.09 -13.24
N ASP A 280 8.03 10.34 -13.29
CA ASP A 280 8.18 11.35 -12.24
C ASP A 280 7.55 10.89 -10.91
N LEU A 281 6.57 9.97 -10.96
CA LEU A 281 5.93 9.38 -9.78
C LEU A 281 6.51 8.00 -9.43
N ALA A 282 6.77 7.15 -10.43
CA ALA A 282 7.27 5.79 -10.24
C ALA A 282 8.70 5.72 -9.69
N ILE A 283 9.58 6.64 -10.09
CA ILE A 283 10.98 6.66 -9.63
C ILE A 283 11.06 6.97 -8.12
N PRO A 284 10.41 8.03 -7.61
CA PRO A 284 10.40 8.27 -6.17
C PRO A 284 9.68 7.17 -5.37
N THR A 285 8.58 6.59 -5.89
CA THR A 285 7.90 5.50 -5.18
C THR A 285 8.76 4.25 -5.08
N VAL A 286 9.50 3.88 -6.13
CA VAL A 286 10.39 2.72 -6.05
C VAL A 286 11.52 2.93 -5.05
N VAL A 287 12.13 4.13 -5.05
CA VAL A 287 13.13 4.48 -4.04
C VAL A 287 12.55 4.39 -2.64
N GLY A 288 11.37 4.99 -2.39
CA GLY A 288 10.71 4.96 -1.09
C GLY A 288 10.41 3.55 -0.58
N VAL A 289 9.86 2.69 -1.44
CA VAL A 289 9.52 1.30 -1.09
C VAL A 289 10.78 0.45 -0.86
N CYS A 290 11.78 0.55 -1.74
CA CYS A 290 13.04 -0.18 -1.58
C CYS A 290 13.76 0.22 -0.30
N LEU A 291 13.86 1.51 0.01
CA LEU A 291 14.52 2.00 1.22
C LEU A 291 13.88 1.42 2.49
N GLU A 292 12.56 1.31 2.52
CA GLU A 292 11.81 0.74 3.65
C GLU A 292 12.03 -0.77 3.78
N TRP A 293 12.02 -1.50 2.67
CA TRP A 293 12.22 -2.96 2.69
C TRP A 293 13.67 -3.34 3.01
N TRP A 294 14.64 -2.68 2.38
CA TRP A 294 16.06 -2.93 2.57
C TRP A 294 16.52 -2.60 4.00
N TRP A 295 15.80 -1.73 4.70
CA TRP A 295 16.08 -1.43 6.10
C TRP A 295 15.98 -2.68 6.99
N TYR A 296 14.98 -3.54 6.78
CA TYR A 296 14.83 -4.78 7.56
C TYR A 296 15.94 -5.79 7.28
N GLU A 297 16.44 -5.84 6.05
CA GLU A 297 17.58 -6.67 5.67
C GLU A 297 18.89 -6.13 6.27
N LEU A 298 19.04 -4.80 6.34
CA LEU A 298 20.12 -4.17 7.08
C LEU A 298 20.07 -4.53 8.56
N MET A 299 18.89 -4.49 9.19
CA MET A 299 18.73 -4.92 10.58
C MET A 299 19.11 -6.40 10.78
N LEU A 300 18.68 -7.28 9.86
CA LEU A 300 19.05 -8.69 9.89
C LEU A 300 20.57 -8.86 9.80
N PHE A 301 21.22 -8.16 8.87
CA PHE A 301 22.67 -8.17 8.72
C PHE A 301 23.39 -7.68 10.00
N LEU A 302 22.96 -6.55 10.56
CA LEU A 302 23.54 -6.01 11.80
C LEU A 302 23.34 -6.94 12.99
N SER A 303 22.23 -7.67 13.06
CA SER A 303 21.99 -8.68 14.09
C SER A 303 23.01 -9.83 14.03
N GLY A 304 23.55 -10.13 12.85
CA GLY A 304 24.58 -11.14 12.64
C GLY A 304 25.98 -10.73 13.12
N LEU A 305 26.17 -9.45 13.47
CA LEU A 305 27.42 -8.92 14.02
C LEU A 305 27.42 -8.88 15.56
N LEU A 306 26.33 -9.30 16.21
CA LEU A 306 26.24 -9.41 17.67
C LEU A 306 27.00 -10.64 18.19
N ASP A 307 27.31 -10.65 19.50
CA ASP A 307 28.09 -11.72 20.15
C ASP A 307 27.49 -13.13 19.99
N ASN A 308 26.16 -13.23 19.82
CA ASN A 308 25.46 -14.46 19.47
C ASN A 308 24.71 -14.29 18.13
N PRO A 309 25.40 -14.47 16.98
CA PRO A 309 24.82 -14.24 15.66
C PRO A 309 23.64 -15.18 15.37
N GLN A 310 23.76 -16.46 15.73
CA GLN A 310 22.77 -17.48 15.38
C GLN A 310 21.41 -17.17 16.02
N SER A 311 21.39 -16.92 17.34
CA SER A 311 20.16 -16.59 18.05
C SER A 311 19.62 -15.21 17.65
N SER A 312 20.50 -14.23 17.41
CA SER A 312 20.09 -12.87 17.03
C SER A 312 19.47 -12.81 15.64
N ILE A 313 20.05 -13.51 14.66
CA ILE A 313 19.52 -13.63 13.30
C ILE A 313 18.17 -14.34 13.34
N ALA A 314 18.07 -15.47 14.05
CA ALA A 314 16.82 -16.21 14.16
C ALA A 314 15.70 -15.39 14.83
N ALA A 315 16.02 -14.70 15.94
CA ALA A 315 15.08 -13.80 16.61
C ALA A 315 14.65 -12.64 15.71
N THR A 316 15.60 -12.01 15.01
CA THR A 316 15.31 -10.92 14.05
C THR A 316 14.41 -11.40 12.93
N GLY A 317 14.68 -12.58 12.36
CA GLY A 317 13.83 -13.18 11.33
C GLY A 317 12.38 -13.38 11.82
N ILE A 318 12.19 -13.92 13.02
CA ILE A 318 10.84 -14.10 13.60
C ILE A 318 10.14 -12.74 13.83
N LEU A 319 10.88 -11.73 14.30
CA LEU A 319 10.34 -10.38 14.53
C LEU A 319 10.02 -9.65 13.22
N ILE A 320 10.84 -9.81 12.17
CA ILE A 320 10.53 -9.29 10.81
C ILE A 320 9.25 -9.94 10.28
N GLN A 321 9.09 -11.26 10.43
CA GLN A 321 7.85 -11.96 10.04
C GLN A 321 6.64 -11.47 10.85
N THR A 322 6.83 -11.18 12.14
CA THR A 322 5.79 -10.61 13.01
C THR A 322 5.41 -9.20 12.55
N THR A 323 6.39 -8.38 12.21
CA THR A 323 6.21 -7.04 11.65
C THR A 323 5.47 -7.10 10.32
N GLY A 324 5.86 -8.02 9.43
CA GLY A 324 5.20 -8.25 8.15
C GLY A 324 3.73 -8.64 8.31
N LEU A 325 3.39 -9.44 9.33
CA LEU A 325 2.00 -9.75 9.66
C LEU A 325 1.23 -8.49 10.08
N LEU A 326 1.74 -7.72 11.04
CA LEU A 326 1.11 -6.49 11.54
C LEU A 326 0.97 -5.42 10.45
N TYR A 327 1.97 -5.28 9.59
CA TYR A 327 2.07 -4.28 8.52
C TYR A 327 0.94 -4.36 7.48
N ASN A 328 0.30 -5.52 7.31
CA ASN A 328 -0.80 -5.67 6.36
C ASN A 328 -1.98 -4.72 6.63
N VAL A 329 -2.27 -4.39 7.89
CA VAL A 329 -3.34 -3.43 8.23
C VAL A 329 -3.00 -2.01 7.79
N PRO A 330 -1.88 -1.40 8.21
CA PRO A 330 -1.52 -0.05 7.79
C PRO A 330 -1.25 0.03 6.29
N TYR A 331 -0.69 -1.02 5.67
CA TYR A 331 -0.55 -1.10 4.22
C TYR A 331 -1.91 -1.06 3.50
N SER A 332 -2.90 -1.79 4.02
CA SER A 332 -4.25 -1.80 3.46
C SER A 332 -4.95 -0.44 3.58
N LEU A 333 -4.77 0.21 4.73
CA LEU A 333 -5.28 1.55 4.99
C LEU A 333 -4.61 2.57 4.08
N SER A 334 -3.29 2.49 3.91
CA SER A 334 -2.51 3.31 2.99
C SER A 334 -3.00 3.20 1.55
N ALA A 335 -3.19 1.97 1.06
CA ALA A 335 -3.78 1.70 -0.25
C ALA A 335 -5.19 2.30 -0.41
N GLY A 336 -6.04 2.19 0.62
CA GLY A 336 -7.37 2.79 0.64
C GLY A 336 -7.32 4.32 0.61
N LEU A 337 -6.42 4.92 1.39
CA LEU A 337 -6.22 6.37 1.46
C LEU A 337 -5.71 6.93 0.14
N THR A 338 -4.73 6.28 -0.50
CA THR A 338 -4.26 6.67 -1.84
C THR A 338 -5.43 6.78 -2.81
N ALA A 339 -6.30 5.77 -2.83
CA ALA A 339 -7.46 5.75 -3.72
C ALA A 339 -8.49 6.83 -3.37
N ARG A 340 -8.88 6.93 -2.09
CA ARG A 340 -9.91 7.88 -1.63
C ARG A 340 -9.47 9.34 -1.79
N VAL A 341 -8.27 9.68 -1.34
CA VAL A 341 -7.70 11.03 -1.46
C VAL A 341 -7.52 11.39 -2.94
N GLY A 342 -6.96 10.50 -3.75
CA GLY A 342 -6.79 10.72 -5.18
C GLY A 342 -8.13 10.96 -5.89
N ASN A 343 -9.14 10.11 -5.62
CA ASN A 343 -10.47 10.26 -6.21
C ASN A 343 -11.14 11.59 -5.80
N ALA A 344 -11.04 11.98 -4.52
CA ALA A 344 -11.61 13.24 -4.03
C ALA A 344 -10.94 14.47 -4.67
N LEU A 345 -9.60 14.45 -4.80
CA LEU A 345 -8.86 15.53 -5.48
C LEU A 345 -9.21 15.62 -6.96
N GLY A 346 -9.27 14.48 -7.66
CA GLY A 346 -9.68 14.43 -9.06
C GLY A 346 -11.10 14.93 -9.29
N ALA A 347 -12.01 14.70 -8.33
CA ALA A 347 -13.39 15.19 -8.36
C ALA A 347 -13.54 16.67 -7.95
N GLY A 348 -12.43 17.35 -7.62
CA GLY A 348 -12.46 18.75 -7.18
C GLY A 348 -13.01 18.97 -5.76
N GLN A 349 -12.90 17.96 -4.88
CA GLN A 349 -13.48 17.94 -3.54
C GLN A 349 -12.38 17.99 -2.46
N PRO A 350 -11.79 19.17 -2.17
CA PRO A 350 -10.67 19.30 -1.24
C PRO A 350 -11.04 18.90 0.20
N SER A 351 -12.24 19.26 0.66
CA SER A 351 -12.72 18.92 2.01
C SER A 351 -12.83 17.40 2.22
N ARG A 352 -13.31 16.66 1.22
CA ARG A 352 -13.37 15.18 1.31
C ARG A 352 -11.98 14.55 1.34
N ALA A 353 -11.03 15.07 0.58
CA ALA A 353 -9.64 14.61 0.62
C ALA A 353 -9.00 14.84 2.01
N GLN A 354 -9.27 16.00 2.61
CA GLN A 354 -8.82 16.34 3.96
C GLN A 354 -9.47 15.42 5.01
N TRP A 355 -10.77 15.18 4.94
CA TRP A 355 -11.48 14.28 5.85
C TRP A 355 -10.98 12.84 5.76
N ALA A 356 -10.77 12.32 4.55
CA ALA A 356 -10.22 10.99 4.34
C ALA A 356 -8.84 10.87 5.01
N THR A 357 -8.02 11.92 4.90
CA THR A 357 -6.70 12.00 5.53
C THR A 357 -6.80 11.99 7.05
N ILE A 358 -7.63 12.85 7.64
CA ILE A 358 -7.78 12.94 9.11
C ILE A 358 -8.24 11.59 9.67
N ILE A 359 -9.29 11.01 9.11
CA ILE A 359 -9.86 9.74 9.57
C ILE A 359 -8.87 8.59 9.37
N GLY A 360 -8.21 8.55 8.21
CA GLY A 360 -7.18 7.55 7.93
C GLY A 360 -6.06 7.57 8.95
N ILE A 361 -5.53 8.75 9.27
CA ILE A 361 -4.45 8.90 10.27
C ILE A 361 -4.94 8.51 11.66
N LEU A 362 -6.16 8.90 12.06
CA LEU A 362 -6.74 8.49 13.34
C LEU A 362 -6.90 6.96 13.45
N LEU A 363 -7.43 6.31 12.42
CA LEU A 363 -7.55 4.85 12.38
C LEU A 363 -6.17 4.17 12.45
N ALA A 364 -5.17 4.74 11.79
CA ALA A 364 -3.81 4.22 11.82
C ALA A 364 -3.20 4.31 13.22
N PHE A 365 -3.41 5.42 13.94
CA PHE A 365 -3.00 5.55 15.35
C PHE A 365 -3.71 4.55 16.27
N VAL A 366 -5.02 4.38 16.11
CA VAL A 366 -5.80 3.39 16.88
C VAL A 366 -5.25 1.98 16.62
N PHE A 367 -4.98 1.63 15.36
CA PHE A 367 -4.37 0.35 15.04
C PHE A 367 -2.98 0.20 15.65
N GLY A 368 -2.11 1.21 15.54
CA GLY A 368 -0.78 1.20 16.15
C GLY A 368 -0.84 0.96 17.66
N LEU A 369 -1.82 1.55 18.34
CA LEU A 369 -2.06 1.33 19.77
C LEU A 369 -2.52 -0.10 20.08
N VAL A 370 -3.44 -0.64 19.28
CA VAL A 370 -3.88 -2.04 19.41
C VAL A 370 -2.73 -3.00 19.17
N ALA A 371 -1.90 -2.77 18.14
CA ALA A 371 -0.71 -3.57 17.85
C ALA A 371 0.31 -3.49 18.99
N PHE A 372 0.54 -2.30 19.56
CA PHE A 372 1.41 -2.13 20.72
C PHE A 372 0.93 -2.94 21.93
N ILE A 373 -0.35 -2.81 22.30
CA ILE A 373 -0.94 -3.58 23.42
C ILE A 373 -0.82 -5.08 23.13
N PHE A 374 -1.15 -5.51 21.92
CA PHE A 374 -1.06 -6.90 21.49
C PHE A 374 0.35 -7.48 21.68
N THR A 375 1.38 -6.81 21.15
CA THR A 375 2.77 -7.28 21.24
C THR A 375 3.27 -7.40 22.69
N ILE A 376 2.85 -6.50 23.58
CA ILE A 376 3.13 -6.60 25.01
C ILE A 376 2.44 -7.84 25.61
N MET A 377 1.16 -8.06 25.31
CA MET A 377 0.40 -9.19 25.86
C MET A 377 0.97 -10.54 25.43
N VAL A 378 1.41 -10.67 24.18
CA VAL A 378 1.91 -11.96 23.64
C VAL A 378 3.40 -12.19 23.85
N ARG A 379 4.14 -11.24 24.44
CA ARG A 379 5.62 -11.24 24.49
C ARG A 379 6.25 -12.55 24.98
N SER A 380 5.63 -13.21 25.95
CA SER A 380 6.17 -14.43 26.60
C SER A 380 5.80 -15.74 25.90
N VAL A 381 4.83 -15.71 24.98
CA VAL A 381 4.27 -16.91 24.34
C VAL A 381 4.52 -16.91 22.83
N TRP A 382 4.58 -15.74 22.19
CA TRP A 382 4.67 -15.61 20.73
C TRP A 382 5.85 -16.37 20.12
N GLY A 383 7.05 -16.24 20.69
CA GLY A 383 8.24 -16.93 20.19
C GLY A 383 8.14 -18.46 20.21
N ARG A 384 7.31 -19.02 21.11
CA ARG A 384 7.13 -20.47 21.25
C ARG A 384 6.38 -21.10 20.07
N LEU A 385 5.72 -20.29 19.25
CA LEU A 385 5.12 -20.74 18.00
C LEU A 385 6.16 -21.11 16.94
N PHE A 386 7.38 -20.60 17.07
CA PHE A 386 8.45 -20.73 16.07
C PHE A 386 9.63 -21.56 16.54
N THR A 387 9.99 -21.50 17.83
CA THR A 387 11.17 -22.19 18.37
C THR A 387 11.01 -22.58 19.83
N GLY A 388 11.74 -23.61 20.24
CA GLY A 388 11.89 -24.03 21.64
C GLY A 388 13.19 -23.57 22.31
N GLU A 389 14.08 -22.87 21.59
CA GLU A 389 15.38 -22.45 22.11
C GLU A 389 15.26 -21.23 23.04
N SER A 390 15.65 -21.38 24.31
CA SER A 390 15.50 -20.35 25.34
C SER A 390 16.15 -19.02 24.99
N GLN A 391 17.37 -19.05 24.43
CA GLN A 391 18.10 -17.84 24.05
C GLN A 391 17.35 -17.00 23.01
N ILE A 392 16.71 -17.64 22.02
CA ILE A 392 15.90 -16.94 21.02
C ILE A 392 14.62 -16.40 21.65
N LEU A 393 13.97 -17.19 22.52
CA LEU A 393 12.75 -16.78 23.20
C LEU A 393 12.96 -15.54 24.08
N ASP A 394 14.10 -15.44 24.77
CA ASP A 394 14.44 -14.29 25.62
C ASP A 394 14.64 -13.01 24.79
N LEU A 395 15.31 -13.11 23.64
CA LEU A 395 15.48 -12.00 22.70
C LEU A 395 14.14 -11.50 22.17
N ILE A 396 13.26 -12.42 21.74
CA ILE A 396 11.93 -12.10 21.22
C ILE A 396 11.08 -11.44 22.31
N SER A 397 11.05 -12.01 23.52
CA SER A 397 10.27 -11.49 24.65
C SER A 397 10.70 -10.06 25.04
N THR A 398 12.00 -9.77 24.93
CA THR A 398 12.55 -8.43 25.20
C THR A 398 12.22 -7.43 24.09
N ALA A 399 12.31 -7.85 22.82
CA ALA A 399 12.13 -6.96 21.67
C ALA A 399 10.67 -6.74 21.26
N LEU A 400 9.75 -7.67 21.56
CA LEU A 400 8.33 -7.53 21.16
C LEU A 400 7.66 -6.24 21.63
N PRO A 401 7.82 -5.80 22.90
CA PRO A 401 7.31 -4.51 23.34
C PRO A 401 7.92 -3.32 22.59
N LEU A 402 9.22 -3.38 22.26
CA LEU A 402 9.90 -2.34 21.47
C LEU A 402 9.38 -2.32 20.02
N LEU A 403 9.12 -3.50 19.45
CA LEU A 403 8.51 -3.63 18.14
C LEU A 403 7.11 -3.01 18.13
N GLY A 404 6.28 -3.29 19.13
CA GLY A 404 4.97 -2.66 19.26
C GLY A 404 5.05 -1.13 19.38
N LEU A 405 6.06 -0.61 20.08
CA LEU A 405 6.32 0.83 20.13
C LEU A 405 6.69 1.39 18.74
N CYS A 406 7.40 0.62 17.92
CA CYS A 406 7.66 0.99 16.53
C CYS A 406 6.36 1.05 15.72
N GLU A 407 5.40 0.13 15.96
CA GLU A 407 4.11 0.10 15.27
C GLU A 407 3.24 1.34 15.53
N LEU A 408 3.38 1.98 16.69
CA LEU A 408 2.74 3.27 16.98
C LEU A 408 3.19 4.39 16.02
N GLY A 409 4.43 4.36 15.53
CA GLY A 409 4.92 5.27 14.50
C GLY A 409 4.65 4.75 13.08
N ASN A 410 4.86 3.45 12.87
CA ASN A 410 4.77 2.80 11.57
C ASN A 410 3.38 2.85 10.95
N ALA A 411 2.33 2.60 11.75
CA ALA A 411 0.97 2.62 11.25
C ALA A 411 0.57 4.00 10.69
N PRO A 412 0.66 5.10 11.47
CA PRO A 412 0.37 6.45 10.95
C PRO A 412 1.36 6.91 9.87
N GLN A 413 2.64 6.53 9.93
CA GLN A 413 3.60 6.79 8.85
C GLN A 413 3.12 6.17 7.53
N THR A 414 2.78 4.88 7.54
CA THR A 414 2.35 4.15 6.34
C THR A 414 1.05 4.71 5.78
N ALA A 415 0.10 5.08 6.65
CA ALA A 415 -1.12 5.78 6.25
C ALA A 415 -0.81 7.15 5.61
N ALA A 416 0.11 7.93 6.19
CA ALA A 416 0.55 9.20 5.63
C ALA A 416 1.25 9.04 4.26
N CYS A 417 2.06 7.99 4.07
CA CYS A 417 2.59 7.61 2.75
C CYS A 417 1.49 7.40 1.72
N GLY A 418 0.38 6.77 2.11
CA GLY A 418 -0.79 6.59 1.25
C GLY A 418 -1.42 7.92 0.85
N VAL A 419 -1.56 8.85 1.80
CA VAL A 419 -2.05 10.20 1.53
C VAL A 419 -1.10 10.96 0.59
N LEU A 420 0.21 10.94 0.85
CA LEU A 420 1.24 11.56 -0.01
C LEU A 420 1.21 11.00 -1.43
N THR A 421 1.00 9.70 -1.56
CA THR A 421 0.82 9.02 -2.85
C THR A 421 -0.47 9.49 -3.51
N GLY A 422 -1.59 9.57 -2.78
CA GLY A 422 -2.88 10.04 -3.30
C GLY A 422 -2.87 11.50 -3.80
N ILE A 423 -2.07 12.37 -3.18
CA ILE A 423 -1.85 13.76 -3.65
C ILE A 423 -0.76 13.88 -4.74
N ALA A 424 -0.25 12.76 -5.26
CA ALA A 424 0.81 12.70 -6.27
C ALA A 424 2.14 13.37 -5.84
N ARG A 425 2.54 13.20 -4.58
CA ARG A 425 3.82 13.71 -4.04
C ARG A 425 4.72 12.64 -3.41
N PRO A 426 5.00 11.52 -4.11
CA PRO A 426 5.84 10.45 -3.56
C PRO A 426 7.28 10.89 -3.30
N THR A 427 7.80 11.93 -3.98
CA THR A 427 9.14 12.48 -3.73
C THR A 427 9.33 12.95 -2.29
N ILE A 428 8.30 13.53 -1.67
CA ILE A 428 8.39 13.99 -0.28
C ILE A 428 8.48 12.78 0.66
N GLY A 429 7.63 11.77 0.45
CA GLY A 429 7.68 10.53 1.23
C GLY A 429 9.03 9.83 1.11
N ALA A 430 9.56 9.69 -0.11
CA ALA A 430 10.87 9.05 -0.34
C ALA A 430 12.02 9.80 0.35
N ARG A 431 12.03 11.14 0.32
CA ARG A 431 13.04 11.95 1.01
C ARG A 431 12.95 11.82 2.53
N ILE A 432 11.73 11.83 3.07
CA ILE A 432 11.49 11.63 4.50
C ILE A 432 11.94 10.23 4.92
N ASN A 433 11.58 9.18 4.18
CA ASN A 433 12.01 7.80 4.45
C ASN A 433 13.53 7.68 4.43
N LEU A 434 14.21 8.23 3.41
CA LEU A 434 15.67 8.20 3.33
C LEU A 434 16.31 8.84 4.56
N PHE A 435 15.84 10.04 4.94
CA PHE A 435 16.36 10.74 6.11
C PHE A 435 16.09 9.96 7.41
N ALA A 436 14.84 9.55 7.63
CA ALA A 436 14.42 8.92 8.87
C ALA A 436 15.10 7.55 9.08
N PHE A 437 15.09 6.68 8.08
CA PHE A 437 15.68 5.34 8.22
C PHE A 437 17.21 5.39 8.18
N TYR A 438 17.81 6.09 7.22
CA TYR A 438 19.26 5.97 6.97
C TYR A 438 20.10 7.04 7.64
N LEU A 439 19.57 8.26 7.88
CA LEU A 439 20.33 9.34 8.53
C LEU A 439 20.02 9.50 10.02
N VAL A 440 18.90 8.95 10.49
CA VAL A 440 18.56 8.92 11.92
C VAL A 440 18.60 7.48 12.44
N GLY A 441 17.79 6.59 11.87
CA GLY A 441 17.63 5.21 12.31
C GLY A 441 18.93 4.41 12.34
N ALA A 442 19.66 4.36 11.22
CA ALA A 442 20.89 3.55 11.08
C ALA A 442 21.97 3.98 12.07
N PRO A 443 22.30 5.28 12.16
CA PRO A 443 23.25 5.75 13.14
C PRO A 443 22.82 5.42 14.58
N VAL A 444 21.55 5.65 14.93
CA VAL A 444 21.06 5.32 16.28
C VAL A 444 21.13 3.82 16.55
N ALA A 445 20.73 2.98 15.60
CA ALA A 445 20.81 1.52 15.70
C ALA A 445 22.26 1.07 15.98
N VAL A 446 23.21 1.53 15.16
CA VAL A 446 24.63 1.13 15.27
C VAL A 446 25.24 1.64 16.58
N VAL A 447 25.02 2.91 16.92
CA VAL A 447 25.62 3.52 18.13
C VAL A 447 25.06 2.88 19.40
N LEU A 448 23.73 2.72 19.51
CA LEU A 448 23.13 2.07 20.68
C LEU A 448 23.56 0.61 20.81
N THR A 449 23.58 -0.12 19.69
CA THR A 449 23.92 -1.55 19.67
C THR A 449 25.36 -1.80 20.06
N PHE A 450 26.32 -1.16 19.37
CA PHE A 450 27.73 -1.51 19.48
C PHE A 450 28.54 -0.58 20.39
N THR A 451 28.21 0.72 20.44
CA THR A 451 28.97 1.69 21.24
C THR A 451 28.48 1.71 22.69
N PHE A 452 27.18 1.87 22.89
CA PHE A 452 26.56 1.85 24.22
C PHE A 452 26.26 0.45 24.74
N LYS A 453 26.50 -0.59 23.93
CA LYS A 453 26.34 -2.01 24.28
C LYS A 453 24.92 -2.37 24.74
N PHE A 454 23.90 -1.76 24.15
CA PHE A 454 22.51 -2.18 24.35
C PHE A 454 22.20 -3.48 23.60
N GLY A 455 23.15 -3.98 22.78
CA GLY A 455 23.06 -5.24 22.07
C GLY A 455 21.82 -5.30 21.17
N PHE A 456 21.14 -6.43 21.19
CA PHE A 456 19.96 -6.68 20.36
C PHE A 456 18.87 -5.59 20.46
N SER A 457 18.61 -5.08 21.66
CA SER A 457 17.62 -4.02 21.88
C SER A 457 17.99 -2.70 21.22
N GLY A 458 19.29 -2.42 21.04
CA GLY A 458 19.78 -1.23 20.35
C GLY A 458 19.31 -1.14 18.89
N LEU A 459 19.21 -2.29 18.20
CA LEU A 459 18.73 -2.36 16.82
C LEU A 459 17.25 -1.90 16.72
N TRP A 460 16.41 -2.39 17.63
CA TRP A 460 14.98 -2.06 17.68
C TRP A 460 14.72 -0.62 18.14
N LEU A 461 15.55 -0.09 19.03
CA LEU A 461 15.52 1.34 19.37
C LEU A 461 15.92 2.24 18.19
N GLY A 462 16.86 1.77 17.36
CA GLY A 462 17.16 2.40 16.07
C GLY A 462 15.93 2.45 15.15
N LEU A 463 15.22 1.34 14.98
CA LEU A 463 13.96 1.31 14.23
C LEU A 463 12.91 2.26 14.83
N ALA A 464 12.76 2.29 16.17
CA ALA A 464 11.83 3.21 16.84
C ALA A 464 12.17 4.68 16.56
N SER A 465 13.47 5.04 16.54
CA SER A 465 13.91 6.40 16.22
C SER A 465 13.65 6.78 14.75
N ALA A 466 13.81 5.83 13.83
CA ALA A 466 13.45 6.01 12.42
C ALA A 466 11.96 6.29 12.27
N GLN A 467 11.12 5.39 12.80
CA GLN A 467 9.66 5.47 12.72
C GLN A 467 9.12 6.75 13.39
N GLY A 468 9.65 7.09 14.56
CA GLY A 468 9.30 8.31 15.30
C GLY A 468 9.64 9.58 14.53
N SER A 469 10.86 9.68 13.99
CA SER A 469 11.25 10.85 13.18
C SER A 469 10.44 10.95 11.89
N CYS A 470 10.19 9.81 11.23
CA CYS A 470 9.44 9.72 9.99
C CYS A 470 7.99 10.20 10.16
N VAL A 471 7.26 9.66 11.14
CA VAL A 471 5.86 10.05 11.38
C VAL A 471 5.75 11.53 11.73
N CYS A 472 6.66 12.08 12.53
CA CYS A 472 6.65 13.51 12.88
C CYS A 472 6.79 14.39 11.62
N MET A 473 7.74 14.06 10.73
CA MET A 473 7.95 14.82 9.49
C MET A 473 6.76 14.68 8.52
N MET A 474 6.19 13.47 8.39
CA MET A 474 5.03 13.25 7.53
C MET A 474 3.80 14.01 8.03
N LEU A 475 3.50 13.94 9.33
CA LEU A 475 2.36 14.66 9.91
C LEU A 475 2.53 16.18 9.80
N TYR A 476 3.74 16.70 10.00
CA TYR A 476 4.04 18.12 9.78
C TYR A 476 3.71 18.54 8.34
N PHE A 477 4.12 17.75 7.34
CA PHE A 477 3.82 18.03 5.95
C PHE A 477 2.31 17.98 5.66
N LEU A 478 1.61 16.95 6.15
CA LEU A 478 0.17 16.82 5.97
C LEU A 478 -0.60 17.99 6.60
N PHE A 479 -0.19 18.45 7.78
CA PHE A 479 -0.79 19.62 8.45
C PHE A 479 -0.59 20.91 7.64
N LYS A 480 0.54 21.04 6.93
CA LYS A 480 0.85 22.20 6.07
C LYS A 480 0.30 22.07 4.65
N THR A 481 -0.41 20.99 4.32
CA THR A 481 -0.90 20.76 2.97
C THR A 481 -2.10 21.64 2.66
N ASP A 482 -1.95 22.51 1.66
CA ASP A 482 -3.07 23.23 1.04
C ASP A 482 -3.82 22.28 0.09
N TRP A 483 -5.02 21.87 0.51
CA TRP A 483 -5.91 20.96 -0.22
C TRP A 483 -6.48 21.59 -1.49
N THR A 484 -6.76 22.89 -1.49
CA THR A 484 -7.24 23.61 -2.67
C THR A 484 -6.14 23.68 -3.74
N GLN A 485 -4.89 23.86 -3.33
CA GLN A 485 -3.74 23.75 -4.24
C GLN A 485 -3.59 22.33 -4.78
N GLN A 486 -3.80 21.27 -3.96
CA GLN A 486 -3.70 19.89 -4.44
C GLN A 486 -4.75 19.57 -5.51
N VAL A 487 -5.96 20.12 -5.43
CA VAL A 487 -6.99 19.96 -6.47
C VAL A 487 -6.51 20.52 -7.81
N LYS A 488 -5.89 21.71 -7.81
CA LYS A 488 -5.34 22.32 -9.04
C LYS A 488 -4.26 21.43 -9.67
N LYS A 489 -3.34 20.92 -8.84
CA LYS A 489 -2.29 19.99 -9.29
C LYS A 489 -2.84 18.67 -9.80
N ALA A 490 -3.90 18.14 -9.19
CA ALA A 490 -4.55 16.92 -9.67
C ALA A 490 -5.14 17.10 -11.07
N LYS A 491 -5.73 18.27 -11.34
CA LYS A 491 -6.19 18.64 -12.68
C LYS A 491 -5.01 18.70 -13.67
N GLU A 492 -3.91 19.37 -13.32
CA GLU A 492 -2.71 19.46 -14.16
C GLU A 492 -2.12 18.07 -14.46
N LEU A 493 -2.04 17.18 -13.46
CA LEU A 493 -1.50 15.83 -13.63
C LEU A 493 -2.34 15.01 -14.61
N THR A 494 -3.67 15.02 -14.44
CA THR A 494 -4.58 14.25 -15.31
C THR A 494 -4.69 14.83 -16.72
N ILE A 495 -4.38 16.11 -16.90
CA ILE A 495 -4.19 16.78 -18.18
C ILE A 495 -2.89 16.30 -18.82
N ALA A 496 -1.75 16.44 -18.12
CA ALA A 496 -0.45 16.02 -18.63
C ALA A 496 -0.39 14.51 -18.97
N ALA A 497 -1.09 13.68 -18.21
CA ALA A 497 -1.16 12.24 -18.45
C ALA A 497 -2.05 11.87 -19.67
N GLY A 498 -2.95 12.76 -20.11
CA GLY A 498 -3.85 12.52 -21.24
C GLY A 498 -3.53 13.30 -22.53
N HIS A 499 -2.76 14.39 -22.45
CA HIS A 499 -2.69 15.41 -23.51
C HIS A 499 -2.00 15.02 -24.83
N GLU A 500 -1.32 13.87 -24.92
CA GLU A 500 -0.57 13.54 -26.15
C GLU A 500 -1.43 12.85 -27.25
N ASP A 501 -2.73 12.63 -26.99
CA ASP A 501 -3.68 12.06 -27.96
C ASP A 501 -4.87 12.99 -28.32
N ASP A 502 -5.21 14.02 -27.51
CA ASP A 502 -6.25 15.00 -27.87
C ASP A 502 -5.87 15.78 -29.15
N ASP A 503 -4.57 16.03 -29.36
CA ASP A 503 -4.04 16.62 -30.60
C ASP A 503 -4.20 15.70 -31.81
N LEU A 504 -4.27 14.38 -31.59
CA LEU A 504 -4.50 13.39 -32.65
C LEU A 504 -6.00 13.29 -32.99
N GLU A 505 -6.90 13.20 -32.00
CA GLU A 505 -8.35 13.24 -32.27
C GLU A 505 -8.74 14.54 -32.99
N ALA A 506 -8.17 15.68 -32.59
CA ALA A 506 -8.33 16.94 -33.33
C ALA A 506 -7.77 16.87 -34.76
N SER A 507 -6.61 16.23 -34.97
CA SER A 507 -6.03 16.08 -36.32
C SER A 507 -6.80 15.11 -37.24
N PHE A 508 -7.40 14.06 -36.69
CA PHE A 508 -8.21 13.09 -37.44
C PHE A 508 -9.57 13.68 -37.83
N ILE A 509 -10.19 14.47 -36.94
CA ILE A 509 -11.43 15.20 -37.24
C ILE A 509 -11.18 16.25 -38.33
N VAL A 510 -10.01 16.91 -38.34
CA VAL A 510 -9.64 17.88 -39.39
C VAL A 510 -9.29 17.19 -40.72
N SER A 511 -8.80 15.94 -40.71
CA SER A 511 -8.50 15.22 -41.96
C SER A 511 -9.74 14.65 -42.67
N ASP A 512 -10.79 14.30 -41.94
CA ASP A 512 -12.04 13.80 -42.55
C ASP A 512 -12.84 14.91 -43.24
N ASP A 513 -12.79 16.15 -42.73
CA ASP A 513 -13.51 17.30 -43.29
C ASP A 513 -12.94 17.79 -44.64
N HIS A 514 -11.71 17.38 -45.00
CA HIS A 514 -11.07 17.71 -46.28
C HIS A 514 -11.25 16.64 -47.37
N SER A 515 -11.96 15.54 -47.10
CA SER A 515 -12.17 14.46 -48.08
C SER A 515 -13.48 14.55 -48.86
N HIS A 516 -14.32 15.55 -48.58
CA HIS A 516 -15.58 15.81 -49.29
C HIS A 516 -15.58 17.17 -50.00
N THR A 517 -14.56 17.46 -50.81
CA THR A 517 -14.62 18.53 -51.83
C THR A 517 -13.65 18.25 -52.97
N THR A 518 -14.01 17.34 -53.86
CA THR A 518 -13.65 17.37 -55.30
C THR A 518 -14.64 16.56 -56.10
#